data_AF-A0A1C5KPN8-F1
#
_entry.id   AF-A0A1C5KPN8-F1
#
_cell.length_a   1.000
_cell.length_b   1.000
_cell.length_c   1.000
_cell.angle_alpha   90.00
_cell.angle_beta   90.00
_cell.angle_gamma   90.00
#
_symmetry.space_group_name_H-M   'P 1'
#
loop_
_entity.id
_entity.type
_entity.pdbx_description
1 polymer ?
#
loop_
_entity_poly.entity_id
_entity_poly.type
_entity_poly.pdbx_seq_one_letter_code
_entity_poly.pdbx_strand_id
1 'polypeptide(L)'
;MKKLSQKRIDMYDIGDGLTLMNVINKNENGKIHQVTTYIGIEGNGFVCVGNANDLDMPGAIFSYQSYVREQQAMLPVLIDIFETNTGVK
;
A
#
# COMPACT_ATOMS: atom_id res chain seq x y z
N MET A 1 -22.72 -0.69 19.39
CA MET A 1 -21.56 -0.06 18.73
C MET A 1 -21.37 -0.70 17.37
N LYS A 2 -21.26 0.08 16.27
CA LYS A 2 -20.91 -0.49 14.95
C LYS A 2 -19.43 -0.90 14.99
N LYS A 3 -19.15 -2.16 14.67
CA LYS A 3 -17.77 -2.65 14.52
C LYS A 3 -17.15 -1.93 13.32
N LEU A 4 -16.18 -1.04 13.57
CA LEU A 4 -15.44 -0.38 12.49
C LEU A 4 -14.63 -1.46 11.75
N SER A 5 -14.63 -1.44 10.42
CA SER A 5 -13.76 -2.33 9.65
C SER A 5 -12.30 -1.98 9.94
N GLN A 6 -11.57 -2.91 10.54
CA GLN A 6 -10.15 -2.77 10.88
C GLN A 6 -9.24 -2.90 9.66
N LYS A 7 -9.78 -3.35 8.51
CA LYS A 7 -9.05 -3.47 7.25
C LYS A 7 -9.76 -2.72 6.13
N ARG A 8 -8.98 -2.08 5.27
CA ARG A 8 -9.40 -1.58 3.96
C ARG A 8 -8.36 -2.03 2.92
N ILE A 9 -8.81 -2.34 1.72
CA ILE A 9 -7.93 -2.62 0.59
C ILE A 9 -8.29 -1.62 -0.49
N ASP A 10 -7.29 -0.87 -0.95
CA ASP A 10 -7.40 0.02 -2.10
C ASP A 10 -6.49 -0.52 -3.21
N MET A 11 -7.00 -0.62 -4.43
CA MET A 11 -6.28 -1.13 -5.60
C MET A 11 -6.25 -0.08 -6.70
N TYR A 12 -5.14 0.00 -7.41
CA TYR A 12 -4.89 0.96 -8.47
C TYR A 12 -4.25 0.22 -9.65
N ASP A 13 -4.84 0.38 -10.84
CA ASP A 13 -4.17 0.03 -12.08
C ASP A 13 -3.01 1.01 -12.29
N ILE A 14 -1.80 0.48 -12.51
CA ILE A 14 -0.59 1.25 -12.71
C ILE A 14 0.04 1.03 -14.10
N GLY A 15 -0.67 0.36 -15.00
CA GLY A 15 -0.21 0.06 -16.36
C GLY A 15 0.52 -1.27 -16.49
N ASP A 16 0.77 -1.69 -17.73
CA ASP A 16 1.56 -2.89 -18.07
C ASP A 16 1.10 -4.21 -17.42
N GLY A 17 -0.21 -4.31 -17.14
CA GLY A 17 -0.80 -5.46 -16.44
C GLY A 17 -0.45 -5.54 -14.95
N LEU A 18 0.14 -4.48 -14.39
CA LEU A 18 0.49 -4.35 -12.98
C LEU A 18 -0.60 -3.63 -12.19
N THR A 19 -0.83 -4.09 -10.96
CA THR A 19 -1.77 -3.50 -10.01
C THR A 19 -1.05 -3.15 -8.71
N LEU A 20 -1.12 -1.89 -8.28
CA LEU A 20 -0.68 -1.47 -6.95
C LEU A 20 -1.83 -1.68 -5.95
N MET A 21 -1.55 -2.40 -4.86
CA MET A 21 -2.52 -2.69 -3.81
C MET A 21 -2.01 -2.18 -2.46
N ASN A 22 -2.81 -1.33 -1.82
CA ASN A 22 -2.59 -0.88 -0.45
C ASN A 22 -3.50 -1.65 0.50
N VAL A 23 -2.90 -2.43 1.40
CA VAL A 23 -3.59 -3.05 2.53
C VAL A 23 -3.46 -2.13 3.73
N ILE A 24 -4.58 -1.59 4.19
CA ILE A 24 -4.64 -0.54 5.21
C ILE A 24 -5.23 -1.13 6.48
N ASN A 25 -4.40 -1.23 7.51
CA ASN A 25 -4.80 -1.69 8.82
C ASN A 25 -5.12 -0.48 9.70
N LYS A 26 -6.28 -0.53 10.35
CA LYS A 26 -6.77 0.48 11.27
C LYS A 26 -6.77 -0.05 12.69
N ASN A 27 -6.45 0.82 13.64
CA ASN A 27 -6.59 0.51 15.06
C ASN A 27 -8.07 0.44 15.48
N GLU A 28 -8.31 0.13 16.75
CA GLU A 28 -9.65 0.00 17.34
C GLU A 28 -10.50 1.28 17.22
N ASN A 29 -9.85 2.44 17.12
CA ASN A 29 -10.48 3.75 16.95
C ASN A 29 -10.73 4.10 15.47
N GLY A 30 -10.38 3.22 14.53
CA GLY A 30 -10.53 3.43 13.10
C GLY A 30 -9.47 4.33 12.46
N LYS A 31 -8.42 4.73 13.20
CA LYS A 31 -7.26 5.45 12.63
C LYS A 31 -6.35 4.47 11.90
N ILE A 32 -5.75 4.92 10.79
CA ILE A 32 -4.79 4.10 10.04
C ILE A 32 -3.54 3.93 10.89
N HIS A 33 -3.20 2.68 11.19
CA HIS A 33 -2.02 2.28 11.95
C HIS A 33 -0.88 1.86 11.02
N GLN A 34 -1.23 1.17 9.93
CA GLN A 34 -0.26 0.62 8.99
C GLN A 34 -0.83 0.59 7.57
N VAL A 35 0.03 0.83 6.59
CA VAL A 35 -0.25 0.56 5.18
C VAL A 35 0.86 -0.32 4.61
N THR A 36 0.51 -1.50 4.11
CA THR A 36 1.42 -2.34 3.34
C THR A 36 1.09 -2.24 1.87
N THR A 37 2.10 -1.94 1.06
CA THR A 37 1.97 -1.74 -0.39
C THR A 37 2.49 -2.97 -1.10
N TYR A 38 1.70 -3.46 -2.05
CA TYR A 38 2.04 -4.55 -2.94
C TYR A 38 1.93 -4.09 -4.38
N ILE A 39 2.72 -4.70 -5.25
CA ILE A 39 2.45 -4.72 -6.69
C ILE A 39 2.13 -6.16 -7.07
N GLY A 40 1.05 -6.36 -7.80
CA GLY A 40 0.70 -7.63 -8.40
C GLY A 40 0.72 -7.57 -9.91
N ILE A 41 0.93 -8.75 -10.50
CA ILE A 41 0.82 -8.96 -11.94
C ILE A 41 -0.29 -9.99 -12.17
N GLU A 42 -1.10 -9.78 -13.20
CA GLU A 42 -2.19 -10.68 -13.54
C GLU A 42 -1.66 -12.13 -13.68
N GLY A 43 -2.30 -13.05 -12.96
CA GLY A 43 -1.94 -14.48 -12.98
C GLY A 43 -0.78 -14.91 -12.07
N ASN A 44 0.11 -14.01 -11.61
CA ASN A 44 1.28 -14.40 -10.78
C ASN A 44 1.30 -13.82 -9.35
N GLY A 45 0.19 -13.23 -8.88
CA GLY A 45 0.02 -12.84 -7.48
C GLY A 45 0.59 -11.46 -7.14
N PHE A 46 0.86 -11.22 -5.84
CA PHE A 46 1.25 -9.92 -5.30
C PHE A 46 2.59 -10.01 -4.54
N VAL A 47 3.43 -9.00 -4.70
CA VAL A 47 4.72 -8.87 -4.04
C VAL A 47 4.78 -7.58 -3.25
N CYS A 48 5.29 -7.65 -2.02
CA CYS A 48 5.44 -6.50 -1.14
C CYS A 48 6.53 -5.56 -1.67
N VAL A 49 6.20 -4.28 -1.82
CA VAL A 49 7.13 -3.24 -2.29
C VAL A 49 7.29 -2.08 -1.29
N GLY A 50 6.49 -2.05 -0.22
CA GLY A 50 6.59 -1.01 0.79
C GLY A 50 5.76 -1.28 2.04
N ASN A 51 6.19 -0.72 3.16
CA ASN A 51 5.47 -0.80 4.42
C ASN A 51 5.63 0.51 5.21
N ALA A 52 4.51 1.11 5.58
CA ALA A 52 4.44 2.27 6.46
C ALA A 52 3.74 1.86 7.77
N ASN A 53 4.48 1.90 8.87
CA ASN A 53 4.04 1.47 10.20
C ASN A 53 3.86 2.67 11.14
N ASP A 54 3.27 2.42 12.31
CA ASP A 54 3.21 3.39 13.42
C ASP A 54 2.54 4.73 13.05
N LEU A 55 1.61 4.68 12.09
CA LEU A 55 0.97 5.85 11.49
C LEU A 55 -0.06 6.54 12.41
N ASP A 56 -0.38 5.90 13.52
CA ASP A 56 -1.29 6.39 14.57
C ASP A 56 -0.58 6.70 15.90
N MET A 57 0.75 6.58 15.95
CA MET A 57 1.53 6.90 17.15
C MET A 57 1.36 8.38 17.54
N PRO A 58 1.44 8.71 18.85
CA PRO A 58 1.38 10.11 19.29
C PRO A 58 2.42 10.98 18.58
N GLY A 59 1.96 12.05 17.92
CA GLY A 59 2.81 12.95 17.15
C GLY A 59 2.95 12.60 15.66
N ALA A 60 2.47 11.44 15.21
CA ALA A 60 2.45 11.09 13.79
C ALA A 60 1.47 11.98 13.00
N ILE A 61 1.95 12.59 11.92
CA ILE A 61 1.14 13.32 10.95
C ILE A 61 1.07 12.48 9.69
N PHE A 62 -0.03 11.73 9.52
CA PHE A 62 -0.24 10.88 8.37
C PHE A 62 -1.52 11.25 7.61
N SER A 63 -1.39 11.35 6.28
CA SER A 63 -2.51 11.50 5.36
C SER A 63 -2.41 10.42 4.30
N TYR A 64 -3.42 9.54 4.25
CA TYR A 64 -3.46 8.49 3.24
C TYR A 64 -3.50 9.04 1.81
N GLN A 65 -4.14 10.19 1.60
CA GLN A 65 -4.18 10.83 0.29
C GLN A 65 -2.79 11.32 -0.15
N SER A 66 -2.01 11.89 0.78
CA SER A 66 -0.64 12.30 0.50
C SER A 66 0.25 11.10 0.22
N TYR A 67 0.09 10.03 1.00
CA TYR A 67 0.79 8.77 0.80
C TYR A 67 0.56 8.18 -0.60
N VAL A 68 -0.69 8.14 -1.08
CA VAL A 68 -1.00 7.66 -2.44
C VAL A 68 -0.37 8.54 -3.52
N ARG A 69 -0.35 9.87 -3.34
CA ARG A 69 0.33 10.79 -4.28
C ARG A 69 1.85 10.58 -4.30
N GLU A 70 2.45 10.33 -3.15
CA GLU A 70 3.86 9.99 -3.05
C GLU A 70 4.17 8.67 -3.75
N GLN A 71 3.34 7.64 -3.55
CA GLN A 71 3.46 6.37 -4.29
C GLN A 71 3.36 6.56 -5.80
N GLN A 72 2.45 7.42 -6.27
CA GLN A 72 2.34 7.75 -7.69
C GLN A 72 3.62 8.41 -8.23
N ALA A 73 4.22 9.33 -7.47
CA ALA A 73 5.49 9.95 -7.84
C ALA A 73 6.67 8.96 -7.79
N MET A 74 6.61 7.98 -6.88
CA MET A 74 7.63 6.96 -6.66
C MET A 74 7.40 5.68 -7.46
N LEU A 75 6.41 5.65 -8.36
CA LEU A 75 6.02 4.45 -9.08
C LEU A 75 7.18 3.73 -9.79
N PRO A 76 8.13 4.43 -10.46
CA PRO A 76 9.29 3.76 -11.07
C PRO A 76 10.14 2.99 -10.05
N VAL A 77 10.29 3.53 -8.83
CA VAL A 77 11.06 2.87 -7.76
C VAL A 77 10.29 1.67 -7.21
N LEU A 78 8.98 1.78 -7.05
CA LEU A 78 8.15 0.66 -6.59
C LEU A 78 8.15 -0.50 -7.61
N ILE A 79 8.14 -0.19 -8.90
CA ILE A 79 8.26 -1.19 -9.98
C ILE A 79 9.65 -1.83 -9.96
N ASP A 80 10.73 -1.06 -9.82
CA ASP A 80 12.09 -1.62 -9.71
C ASP A 80 12.24 -2.58 -8.52
N ILE A 81 11.63 -2.26 -7.37
CA ILE A 81 11.57 -3.16 -6.21
C ILE A 81 10.78 -4.44 -6.56
N PHE A 82 9.64 -4.30 -7.24
CA PHE A 82 8.84 -5.44 -7.69
C PHE A 82 9.62 -6.36 -8.63
N GLU A 83 10.25 -5.81 -9.66
CA GLU A 83 11.08 -6.52 -10.64
C GLU A 83 12.25 -7.23 -9.96
N THR A 84 12.94 -6.54 -9.05
CA THR A 84 14.03 -7.12 -8.25
C THR A 84 13.56 -8.31 -7.40
N ASN A 85 12.37 -8.20 -6.80
CA ASN A 85 11.81 -9.25 -5.95
C ASN A 85 11.21 -10.43 -6.73
N THR A 86 10.84 -10.23 -7.99
CA THR A 86 10.20 -11.27 -8.84
C THR A 86 11.13 -11.88 -9.88
N GLY A 87 12.19 -11.18 -10.27
CA GLY A 87 13.03 -11.53 -11.42
C GLY A 87 12.35 -11.25 -12.78
N VAL A 88 11.18 -10.61 -12.79
CA VAL A 88 10.49 -10.14 -14.00
C VAL A 88 11.10 -8.78 -14.39
N LYS A 89 11.33 -8.55 -15.68
CA LYS A 89 11.79 -7.28 -16.27
C LYS A 89 10.89 -6.91 -17.43
#